data_AF-W6UB59-F1
#
_entry.id   AF-W6UB59-F1
#
_cell.length_a   1.000
_cell.length_b   1.000
_cell.length_c   1.000
_cell.angle_alpha   90.00
_cell.angle_beta   90.00
_cell.angle_gamma   90.00
#
_symmetry.space_group_name_H-M   'P 1'
#
loop_
_entity.id
_entity.type
_entity.pdbx_description
1 polymer ?
#
loop_
_entity_poly.entity_id
_entity_poly.type
_entity_poly.pdbx_seq_one_letter_code
_entity_poly.pdbx_strand_id
1 'polypeptide(L)'
;MPPLPRSPEAVNSNHHNPDEGQLPQTDRRGAAKIRSTNYTNVECPSCQRIYTRRSLDFHLKVCTMRQAEEVKRRNAIKSAIERQKRGPSRPPGKLCYICGRRYTKSSWEWHEPKCQEQWDTWNSRLPKDLQHRGGLLKPNTDDEALAAVVEREKAAGNPKFNKKDALEKILLEASRINALPV
;
A
#
# COMPACT_ATOMS: atom_id res chain seq x y z
N MET A 1 48.23 5.21 11.18
CA MET A 1 47.97 3.90 10.56
C MET A 1 46.52 3.52 10.85
N PRO A 2 45.69 3.31 9.83
CA PRO A 2 44.26 3.05 9.98
C PRO A 2 43.97 1.58 10.33
N PRO A 3 42.95 1.26 11.15
CA PRO A 3 42.47 -0.10 11.35
C PRO A 3 41.58 -0.56 10.19
N LEU A 4 41.83 -1.78 9.71
CA LEU A 4 41.16 -2.44 8.59
C LEU A 4 39.79 -3.04 8.98
N PRO A 5 38.88 -3.26 7.99
CA PRO A 5 37.48 -3.62 8.20
C PRO A 5 37.25 -5.10 8.53
N ARG A 6 36.12 -5.36 9.20
CA ARG A 6 35.65 -6.70 9.62
C ARG A 6 34.82 -7.35 8.50
N SER A 7 35.18 -8.57 8.12
CA SER A 7 34.48 -9.40 7.12
C SER A 7 33.19 -10.03 7.67
N PRO A 8 32.19 -10.30 6.80
CA PRO A 8 31.08 -11.23 7.06
C PRO A 8 31.33 -12.62 6.45
N GLU A 9 30.40 -13.55 6.70
CA GLU A 9 30.28 -14.95 6.20
C GLU A 9 30.91 -16.00 7.13
N ALA A 10 30.31 -17.17 7.42
CA ALA A 10 28.99 -17.74 7.16
C ALA A 10 28.79 -18.93 8.14
N VAL A 11 27.54 -19.36 8.22
CA VAL A 11 26.94 -20.35 9.13
C VAL A 11 27.67 -21.70 9.17
N ASN A 12 28.16 -22.04 10.38
CA ASN A 12 28.40 -23.39 10.91
C ASN A 12 27.02 -23.86 11.49
N SER A 13 26.53 -25.10 11.48
CA SER A 13 27.13 -26.43 11.48
C SER A 13 26.08 -27.50 11.12
N ASN A 14 26.57 -28.67 10.71
CA ASN A 14 26.13 -30.05 11.06
C ASN A 14 26.08 -30.94 9.80
N HIS A 15 27.17 -31.61 9.43
CA HIS A 15 27.73 -32.88 9.97
C HIS A 15 26.81 -34.11 9.77
N HIS A 16 27.13 -34.93 8.76
CA HIS A 16 27.53 -36.33 8.97
C HIS A 16 28.28 -36.90 7.75
N ASN A 17 29.36 -37.62 8.05
CA ASN A 17 30.38 -38.20 7.16
C ASN A 17 29.85 -39.30 6.21
N PRO A 18 30.56 -39.62 5.12
CA PRO A 18 30.46 -40.92 4.46
C PRO A 18 31.32 -41.94 5.23
N ASP A 19 30.70 -43.02 5.71
CA ASP A 19 31.44 -44.17 6.24
C ASP A 19 31.66 -45.16 5.09
N GLU A 20 32.92 -45.29 4.67
CA GLU A 20 33.38 -46.35 3.80
C GLU A 20 33.46 -47.67 4.57
N GLY A 21 32.96 -48.74 3.95
CA GLY A 21 33.53 -50.07 4.12
C GLY A 21 32.80 -51.02 5.08
N GLN A 22 31.88 -51.82 4.53
CA GLN A 22 31.73 -53.20 5.02
C GLN A 22 31.22 -54.13 3.91
N LEU A 23 32.10 -55.00 3.40
CA LEU A 23 31.71 -56.22 2.69
C LEU A 23 30.83 -57.10 3.61
N PRO A 24 29.88 -57.86 3.04
CA PRO A 24 29.70 -59.22 3.51
C PRO A 24 29.85 -60.27 2.40
N GLN A 25 30.60 -61.28 2.81
CA GLN A 25 30.86 -62.62 2.30
C GLN A 25 29.88 -63.25 1.30
N THR A 26 30.47 -64.04 0.41
CA THR A 26 29.83 -64.90 -0.58
C THR A 26 29.15 -66.11 0.06
N ASP A 27 27.84 -66.27 -0.17
CA ASP A 27 27.14 -67.53 0.05
C ASP A 27 26.81 -68.19 -1.31
N ARG A 28 27.23 -69.44 -1.47
CA ARG A 28 26.86 -70.30 -2.60
C ARG A 28 25.40 -70.72 -2.48
N ARG A 29 24.51 -70.09 -3.27
CA ARG A 29 23.31 -70.68 -3.91
C ARG A 29 22.58 -69.61 -4.73
N GLY A 30 22.30 -69.90 -5.99
CA GLY A 30 21.81 -68.95 -6.98
C GLY A 30 20.45 -68.33 -6.65
N ALA A 31 20.45 -67.02 -6.48
CA ALA A 31 19.43 -66.08 -6.95
C ALA A 31 20.00 -64.67 -6.66
N ALA A 32 20.50 -63.98 -7.69
CA ALA A 32 20.93 -62.60 -7.56
C ALA A 32 19.69 -61.73 -7.29
N LYS A 33 19.33 -61.51 -6.02
CA LYS A 33 18.36 -60.50 -5.65
C LYS A 33 19.05 -59.16 -5.82
N ILE A 34 18.92 -58.56 -7.01
CA ILE A 34 19.34 -57.19 -7.29
C ILE A 34 18.65 -56.32 -6.22
N ARG A 35 19.39 -55.95 -5.19
CA ARG A 35 18.94 -54.94 -4.23
C ARG A 35 19.04 -53.63 -4.99
N SER A 36 17.96 -53.23 -5.65
CA SER A 36 17.86 -51.90 -6.29
C SER A 36 18.20 -50.85 -5.24
N THR A 37 19.41 -50.32 -5.33
CA THR A 37 19.91 -49.27 -4.46
C THR A 37 19.16 -47.99 -4.80
N ASN A 38 18.10 -47.70 -4.06
CA ASN A 38 17.27 -46.49 -4.18
C ASN A 38 18.02 -45.22 -3.72
N TYR A 39 19.34 -45.15 -3.95
CA TYR A 39 20.27 -44.10 -3.55
C TYR A 39 20.64 -43.16 -4.69
N THR A 40 19.83 -43.11 -5.76
CA THR A 40 20.01 -42.10 -6.80
C THR A 40 19.71 -40.72 -6.23
N ASN A 41 20.68 -39.83 -6.29
CA ASN A 41 20.53 -38.43 -5.91
C ASN A 41 19.73 -37.68 -6.99
N VAL A 42 18.76 -36.88 -6.56
CA VAL A 42 17.88 -36.08 -7.41
C VAL A 42 17.72 -34.70 -6.79
N GLU A 43 17.70 -33.67 -7.61
CA GLU A 43 17.48 -32.29 -7.19
C GLU A 43 16.01 -31.98 -6.97
N CYS A 44 15.71 -31.17 -5.96
CA CYS A 44 14.38 -30.63 -5.77
C CYS A 44 14.07 -29.56 -6.85
N PRO A 45 12.97 -29.64 -7.60
CA PRO A 45 12.63 -28.65 -8.64
C PRO A 45 12.36 -27.25 -8.06
N SER A 46 12.00 -27.19 -6.78
CA SER A 46 11.58 -25.98 -6.07
C SER A 46 12.74 -25.20 -5.46
N CYS A 47 13.70 -25.90 -4.85
CA CYS A 47 14.82 -25.26 -4.16
C CYS A 47 16.21 -25.74 -4.62
N GLN A 48 16.25 -26.61 -5.62
CA GLN A 48 17.45 -27.15 -6.29
C GLN A 48 18.42 -27.89 -5.37
N ARG A 49 18.01 -28.18 -4.13
CA ARG A 49 18.82 -28.94 -3.18
C ARG A 49 18.75 -30.44 -3.50
N ILE A 50 19.87 -31.13 -3.34
CA ILE A 50 20.02 -32.56 -3.68
C ILE A 50 19.51 -33.44 -2.54
N TYR A 51 18.74 -34.48 -2.89
CA TYR A 51 18.21 -35.48 -1.96
C TYR A 51 18.33 -36.87 -2.57
N THR A 52 18.32 -37.90 -1.74
CA THR A 52 18.05 -39.26 -2.26
C THR A 52 16.60 -39.33 -2.76
N ARG A 53 16.34 -40.18 -3.75
CA ARG A 53 14.99 -40.38 -4.30
C ARG A 53 13.94 -40.69 -3.23
N ARG A 54 14.31 -41.42 -2.16
CA ARG A 54 13.41 -41.74 -1.04
C ARG A 54 13.14 -40.55 -0.11
N SER A 55 14.12 -39.67 0.11
CA SER A 55 13.96 -38.48 0.96
C SER A 55 13.31 -37.30 0.24
N LEU A 56 13.31 -37.29 -1.10
CA LEU A 56 12.79 -36.19 -1.89
C LEU A 56 11.29 -35.95 -1.65
N ASP A 57 10.48 -37.01 -1.55
CA ASP A 57 9.04 -36.87 -1.30
C ASP A 57 8.71 -36.18 0.03
N PHE A 58 9.47 -36.48 1.08
CA PHE A 58 9.32 -35.82 2.38
C PHE A 58 9.75 -34.35 2.30
N HIS A 59 10.85 -34.09 1.59
CA HIS A 59 11.30 -32.73 1.35
C HIS A 59 10.27 -31.92 0.56
N LEU A 60 9.70 -32.46 -0.52
CA LEU A 60 8.75 -31.75 -1.38
C LEU A 60 7.55 -31.23 -0.60
N LYS A 61 6.99 -32.02 0.32
CA LYS A 61 5.86 -31.59 1.17
C LYS A 61 6.18 -30.36 2.03
N VAL A 62 7.40 -30.27 2.57
CA VAL A 62 7.82 -29.12 3.37
C VAL A 62 8.27 -27.95 2.47
N CYS A 63 8.87 -28.26 1.33
CA CYS A 63 9.40 -27.28 0.38
C CYS A 63 8.28 -26.48 -0.29
N THR A 64 7.17 -27.12 -0.67
CA THR A 64 6.00 -26.44 -1.25
C THR A 64 5.38 -25.45 -0.26
N MET A 65 5.29 -25.84 1.01
CA MET A 65 4.77 -24.95 2.07
C MET A 65 5.66 -23.72 2.26
N ARG A 66 6.98 -23.92 2.33
CA ARG A 66 7.95 -22.81 2.42
C ARG A 66 7.83 -21.84 1.23
N GLN A 67 7.74 -22.39 0.01
CA GLN A 67 7.56 -21.56 -1.19
C GLN A 67 6.26 -20.77 -1.18
N ALA A 68 5.16 -21.39 -0.73
CA ALA A 68 3.88 -20.70 -0.59
C ALA A 68 3.99 -19.54 0.41
N GLU A 69 4.71 -19.72 1.52
CA GLU A 69 4.97 -18.65 2.49
C GLU A 69 5.85 -17.54 1.90
N GLU A 70 6.90 -17.87 1.15
CA GLU A 70 7.75 -16.89 0.46
C GLU A 70 6.96 -16.05 -0.54
N VAL A 71 6.06 -16.67 -1.31
CA VAL A 71 5.16 -15.96 -2.22
C VAL A 71 4.22 -15.03 -1.44
N LYS A 72 3.64 -15.49 -0.33
CA LYS A 72 2.82 -14.65 0.55
C LYS A 72 3.59 -13.45 1.08
N ARG A 73 4.83 -13.65 1.56
CA ARG A 73 5.71 -12.56 2.05
C ARG A 73 6.03 -11.57 0.93
N ARG A 74 6.38 -12.05 -0.26
CA ARG A 74 6.66 -11.21 -1.43
C ARG A 74 5.44 -10.37 -1.81
N ASN A 75 4.25 -10.97 -1.81
CA ASN A 75 3.00 -10.28 -2.11
C ASN A 75 2.65 -9.25 -1.01
N ALA A 76 2.89 -9.57 0.26
CA ALA A 76 2.70 -8.63 1.36
C ALA A 76 3.62 -7.41 1.22
N ILE A 77 4.91 -7.61 0.92
CA ILE A 77 5.88 -6.52 0.68
C ILE A 77 5.45 -5.69 -0.53
N LYS A 78 5.07 -6.31 -1.65
CA LYS A 78 4.54 -5.60 -2.83
C LYS A 78 3.34 -4.73 -2.46
N SER A 79 2.38 -5.28 -1.72
CA SER A 79 1.19 -4.54 -1.29
C SER A 79 1.51 -3.38 -0.32
N ALA A 80 2.55 -3.52 0.50
CA ALA A 80 2.99 -2.48 1.43
C ALA A 80 3.64 -1.32 0.67
N ILE A 81 4.51 -1.63 -0.30
CA ILE A 81 5.11 -0.63 -1.19
C ILE A 81 4.03 0.11 -1.99
N GLU A 82 3.03 -0.60 -2.52
CA GLU A 82 1.91 0.03 -3.22
C GLU A 82 1.09 0.95 -2.31
N ARG A 83 0.82 0.53 -1.07
CA ARG A 83 0.14 1.38 -0.08
C ARG A 83 0.95 2.62 0.27
N GLN A 84 2.27 2.50 0.40
CA GLN A 84 3.16 3.63 0.65
C GLN A 84 3.18 4.63 -0.52
N LYS A 85 2.98 4.16 -1.76
CA LYS A 85 2.86 5.03 -2.95
C LYS A 85 1.51 5.75 -3.04
N ARG A 86 0.46 5.23 -2.39
CA ARG A 86 -0.85 5.90 -2.34
C ARG A 86 -0.70 7.13 -1.43
N GLY A 87 -1.14 8.29 -1.92
CA GLY A 87 -1.21 9.50 -1.10
C GLY A 87 -2.17 9.33 0.09
N PRO A 88 -2.16 10.27 1.05
CA PRO A 88 -3.09 10.25 2.17
C PRO A 88 -4.53 10.13 1.67
N SER A 89 -5.32 9.29 2.35
CA SER A 89 -6.73 9.14 2.02
C SER A 89 -7.45 10.45 2.33
N ARG A 90 -8.15 10.97 1.33
CA ARG A 90 -8.95 12.18 1.48
C ARG A 90 -10.17 11.90 2.37
N PRO A 91 -10.47 12.75 3.35
CA PRO A 91 -11.70 12.62 4.13
C PRO A 91 -12.92 12.65 3.20
N PRO A 92 -13.92 11.78 3.43
CA PRO A 92 -15.10 11.73 2.58
C PRO A 92 -15.93 13.02 2.68
N GLY A 93 -16.72 13.27 1.63
CA GLY A 93 -17.66 14.39 1.59
C GLY A 93 -17.15 15.64 0.87
N LYS A 94 -18.10 16.53 0.57
CA LYS A 94 -17.88 17.85 -0.04
C LYS A 94 -17.76 18.90 1.06
N LEU A 95 -16.86 19.87 0.87
CA LEU A 95 -16.72 21.02 1.76
C LEU A 95 -17.87 22.01 1.54
N CYS A 96 -18.44 22.54 2.62
CA CYS A 96 -19.35 23.66 2.56
C CYS A 96 -18.57 24.95 2.30
N TYR A 97 -18.92 25.68 1.24
CA TYR A 97 -18.32 26.97 0.90
C TYR A 97 -18.78 28.12 1.81
N ILE A 98 -19.62 27.84 2.80
CA ILE A 98 -20.13 28.80 3.77
C ILE A 98 -19.42 28.60 5.12
N CYS A 99 -19.49 27.38 5.67
CA CYS A 99 -18.98 27.08 7.02
C CYS A 99 -17.68 26.24 7.05
N GLY A 100 -17.16 25.80 5.91
CA GLY A 100 -15.89 25.09 5.80
C GLY A 100 -15.89 23.65 6.30
N ARG A 101 -17.04 23.12 6.76
CA ARG A 101 -17.19 21.73 7.24
C ARG A 101 -17.47 20.76 6.09
N ARG A 102 -17.15 19.48 6.28
CA ARG A 102 -17.38 18.41 5.29
C ARG A 102 -18.70 17.69 5.53
N TYR A 103 -19.40 17.41 4.43
CA TYR A 103 -20.69 16.73 4.44
C TYR A 103 -20.72 15.65 3.37
N THR A 104 -21.28 14.49 3.69
CA THR A 104 -21.54 13.44 2.71
C THR A 104 -22.63 13.87 1.74
N LYS A 105 -22.74 13.20 0.59
CA LYS A 105 -23.78 13.45 -0.41
C LYS A 105 -25.18 13.43 0.21
N SER A 106 -25.45 12.50 1.12
CA SER A 106 -26.74 12.37 1.81
C SER A 106 -27.09 13.55 2.71
N SER A 107 -26.10 14.13 3.39
CA SER A 107 -26.31 15.30 4.27
C SER A 107 -26.27 16.64 3.54
N TRP A 108 -25.66 16.69 2.34
CA TRP A 108 -25.42 17.92 1.61
C TRP A 108 -26.71 18.64 1.20
N GLU A 109 -27.68 17.89 0.67
CA GLU A 109 -28.96 18.43 0.16
C GLU A 109 -29.74 19.22 1.21
N TRP A 110 -29.66 18.79 2.47
CA TRP A 110 -30.29 19.47 3.60
C TRP A 110 -29.39 20.53 4.22
N HIS A 111 -28.07 20.29 4.21
CA HIS A 111 -27.10 21.18 4.83
C HIS A 111 -26.98 22.51 4.09
N GLU A 112 -26.79 22.48 2.76
CA GLU A 112 -26.53 23.67 1.96
C GLU A 112 -27.58 24.77 2.15
N PRO A 113 -28.89 24.52 1.95
CA PRO A 113 -29.91 25.56 2.12
C PRO A 113 -29.99 26.06 3.57
N LYS A 114 -29.91 25.15 4.55
CA LYS A 114 -29.95 25.50 5.98
C LYS A 114 -28.74 26.32 6.44
N CYS A 115 -27.58 26.08 5.86
CA CYS A 115 -26.37 26.83 6.15
C CYS A 115 -26.43 28.22 5.53
N GLN A 116 -26.99 28.34 4.33
CA GLN A 116 -27.22 29.62 3.66
C GLN A 116 -28.19 30.51 4.47
N GLU A 117 -29.33 29.97 4.88
CA GLU A 117 -30.32 30.72 5.68
C GLU A 117 -29.74 31.25 7.00
N GLN A 118 -28.96 30.41 7.69
CA GLN A 118 -28.28 30.83 8.92
C GLN A 118 -27.25 31.93 8.66
N TRP A 119 -26.50 31.83 7.57
CA TRP A 119 -25.53 32.85 7.21
C TRP A 119 -26.21 34.19 6.92
N ASP A 120 -27.29 34.20 6.14
CA ASP A 120 -28.06 35.42 5.83
C ASP A 120 -28.63 36.06 7.11
N THR A 121 -29.13 35.23 8.02
CA THR A 121 -29.63 35.67 9.33
C THR A 121 -28.53 36.27 10.19
N TRP A 122 -27.33 35.67 10.24
CA TRP A 122 -26.22 36.21 11.02
C TRP A 122 -25.66 37.48 10.40
N ASN A 123 -25.50 37.51 9.08
CA ASN A 123 -25.02 38.69 8.38
C ASN A 123 -25.95 39.89 8.60
N SER A 124 -27.28 39.70 8.50
CA SER A 124 -28.24 40.79 8.74
C SER A 124 -28.25 41.35 10.18
N ARG A 125 -27.75 40.58 11.15
CA ARG A 125 -27.63 41.00 12.56
C ARG A 125 -26.33 41.76 12.85
N LEU A 126 -25.35 41.75 11.95
CA LEU A 126 -24.10 42.49 12.14
C LEU A 126 -24.34 44.00 11.97
N PRO A 127 -23.54 44.86 12.64
CA PRO A 127 -23.47 46.29 12.31
C PRO A 127 -23.16 46.49 10.83
N LYS A 128 -23.75 47.52 10.19
CA LYS A 128 -23.67 47.76 8.74
C LYS A 128 -22.24 47.74 8.16
N ASP A 129 -21.25 48.10 8.95
CA ASP A 129 -19.83 48.14 8.53
C ASP A 129 -19.15 46.77 8.55
N LEU A 130 -19.69 45.83 9.32
CA LEU A 130 -19.23 44.44 9.40
C LEU A 130 -20.06 43.49 8.54
N GLN A 131 -21.17 43.97 7.99
CA GLN A 131 -22.00 43.19 7.07
C GLN A 131 -21.26 42.93 5.76
N HIS A 132 -21.39 41.71 5.26
CA HIS A 132 -20.96 41.34 3.93
C HIS A 132 -21.94 41.90 2.91
N ARG A 133 -21.67 43.11 2.41
CA ARG A 133 -22.57 43.85 1.51
C ARG A 133 -22.78 43.15 0.14
N GLY A 134 -21.81 42.34 -0.28
CA GLY A 134 -21.89 41.56 -1.52
C GLY A 134 -22.76 40.30 -1.42
N GLY A 135 -23.26 39.99 -0.22
CA GLY A 135 -23.98 38.75 0.06
C GLY A 135 -23.06 37.52 0.05
N LEU A 136 -23.69 36.35 0.07
CA LEU A 136 -22.98 35.08 0.13
C LEU A 136 -22.32 34.77 -1.23
N LEU A 137 -20.99 34.59 -1.25
CA LEU A 137 -20.27 34.16 -2.44
C LEU A 137 -20.52 32.67 -2.70
N LYS A 138 -21.18 32.36 -3.82
CA LYS A 138 -21.26 31.01 -4.37
C LYS A 138 -20.13 30.80 -5.38
N PRO A 139 -19.16 29.91 -5.11
CA PRO A 139 -18.05 29.71 -6.02
C PRO A 139 -18.48 29.03 -7.33
N ASN A 140 -17.85 29.40 -8.44
CA ASN A 140 -17.96 28.64 -9.68
C ASN A 140 -17.19 27.32 -9.53
N THR A 141 -17.89 26.19 -9.72
CA THR A 141 -17.32 24.83 -9.67
C THR A 141 -17.51 24.05 -10.97
N ASP A 142 -17.71 24.76 -12.08
CA ASP A 142 -17.86 24.17 -13.41
C ASP A 142 -16.55 23.52 -13.87
N ASP A 143 -16.66 22.57 -14.79
CA ASP A 143 -15.51 21.77 -15.26
C ASP A 143 -14.36 22.63 -15.82
N GLU A 144 -14.70 23.75 -16.46
CA GLU A 144 -13.73 24.71 -16.99
C GLU A 144 -12.98 25.45 -15.87
N ALA A 145 -13.70 25.96 -14.87
CA ALA A 145 -13.10 26.63 -13.72
C ALA A 145 -12.19 25.67 -12.93
N LEU A 146 -12.62 24.41 -12.75
CA LEU A 146 -11.82 23.37 -12.13
C LEU A 146 -10.55 23.07 -12.94
N ALA A 147 -10.67 22.93 -14.27
CA ALA A 147 -9.52 22.69 -15.14
C ALA A 147 -8.50 23.85 -15.08
N ALA A 148 -8.97 25.10 -15.10
CA ALA A 148 -8.11 26.27 -14.99
C ALA A 148 -7.34 26.33 -13.66
N VAL A 149 -7.96 25.93 -12.54
CA VAL A 149 -7.24 25.80 -11.26
C VAL A 149 -6.22 24.67 -11.31
N VAL A 150 -6.57 23.52 -11.89
CA VAL A 150 -5.64 22.38 -12.00
C VAL A 150 -4.38 22.76 -12.77
N GLU A 151 -4.53 23.41 -13.93
CA GLU A 151 -3.40 23.79 -14.76
C GLU A 151 -2.51 24.83 -14.07
N ARG A 152 -3.09 25.80 -13.35
CA ARG A 152 -2.32 26.75 -12.52
C ARG A 152 -1.50 26.05 -11.44
N GLU A 153 -2.09 25.09 -10.73
CA GLU A 153 -1.40 24.38 -9.64
C GLU A 153 -0.31 23.45 -10.16
N LYS A 154 -0.54 22.77 -11.28
CA LYS A 154 0.50 21.97 -11.94
C LYS A 154 1.66 22.86 -12.38
N ALA A 155 1.37 24.02 -12.97
CA ALA A 155 2.39 24.99 -13.36
C ALA A 155 3.17 25.55 -12.15
N ALA A 156 2.52 25.67 -10.98
CA ALA A 156 3.15 26.07 -9.73
C ALA A 156 3.99 24.95 -9.05
N GLY A 157 4.15 23.80 -9.70
CA GLY A 157 5.00 22.70 -9.20
C GLY A 157 4.25 21.58 -8.48
N ASN A 158 2.92 21.50 -8.60
CA ASN A 158 2.11 20.43 -8.03
C ASN A 158 1.67 19.41 -9.12
N PRO A 159 2.54 18.50 -9.59
CA PRO A 159 2.25 17.65 -10.75
C PRO A 159 1.11 16.65 -10.53
N LYS A 160 0.80 16.33 -9.27
CA LYS A 160 -0.28 15.39 -8.90
C LYS A 160 -1.62 16.07 -8.61
N PHE A 161 -1.68 17.40 -8.72
CA PHE A 161 -2.89 18.16 -8.43
C PHE A 161 -3.99 17.81 -9.43
N ASN A 162 -5.17 17.44 -8.92
CA ASN A 162 -6.28 16.95 -9.73
C ASN A 162 -7.56 17.80 -9.54
N LYS A 163 -8.59 17.53 -10.35
CA LYS A 163 -9.88 18.25 -10.31
C LYS A 163 -10.53 18.25 -8.93
N LYS A 164 -10.39 17.16 -8.17
CA LYS A 164 -10.96 17.08 -6.81
C LYS A 164 -10.20 17.99 -5.85
N ASP A 165 -8.87 18.13 -6.00
CA ASP A 165 -8.09 19.10 -5.22
C ASP A 165 -8.51 20.53 -5.57
N ALA A 166 -8.72 20.82 -6.86
CA ALA A 166 -9.22 22.11 -7.33
C ALA A 166 -10.56 22.46 -6.67
N LEU A 167 -11.51 21.52 -6.67
CA LEU A 167 -12.82 21.71 -6.06
C LEU A 167 -12.70 22.07 -4.58
N GLU A 168 -11.90 21.32 -3.81
CA GLU A 168 -11.71 21.62 -2.39
C GLU A 168 -11.02 22.96 -2.15
N LYS A 169 -10.02 23.31 -2.97
CA LYS A 169 -9.33 24.60 -2.89
C LYS A 169 -10.29 25.75 -3.10
N ILE A 170 -11.13 25.68 -4.13
CA ILE A 170 -12.16 26.69 -4.44
C ILE A 170 -13.16 26.80 -3.28
N LEU A 171 -13.71 25.68 -2.80
CA LEU A 171 -14.73 25.67 -1.75
C LEU A 171 -14.18 26.19 -0.42
N LEU A 172 -12.94 25.84 -0.08
CA LEU A 172 -12.29 26.31 1.14
C LEU A 172 -12.02 27.82 1.09
N GLU A 173 -11.56 28.32 -0.05
CA GLU A 173 -11.31 29.75 -0.22
C GLU A 173 -12.61 30.55 -0.17
N ALA A 174 -13.67 30.07 -0.81
CA ALA A 174 -15.00 30.66 -0.70
C ALA A 174 -15.49 30.69 0.76
N SER A 175 -15.23 29.64 1.54
CA SER A 175 -15.59 29.61 2.96
C SER A 175 -14.84 30.65 3.79
N ARG A 176 -13.60 30.99 3.44
CA ARG A 176 -12.84 32.06 4.11
C ARG A 176 -13.42 33.42 3.78
N ILE A 177 -13.79 33.64 2.52
CA ILE A 177 -14.40 34.90 2.06
C ILE A 177 -15.79 35.09 2.68
N ASN A 178 -16.54 34.00 2.85
CA ASN A 178 -17.86 34.00 3.49
C ASN A 178 -17.82 34.02 5.02
N ALA A 179 -16.63 33.99 5.65
CA ALA A 179 -16.55 34.01 7.10
C ALA A 179 -17.10 35.33 7.65
N LEU A 180 -18.08 35.22 8.55
CA LEU A 180 -18.58 36.35 9.31
C LEU A 180 -17.68 36.58 10.55
N PRO A 181 -17.50 37.83 11.00
CA PRO A 181 -16.81 38.11 12.24
C PRO A 181 -17.51 37.41 13.41
N VAL A 182 -16.73 36.74 14.26
CA VAL A 182 -17.16 36.02 15.47
C VAL A 182 -17.18 36.98 16.64
#